data_AF-A0A941LL82-F1
#
_entry.id   AF-A0A941LL82-F1
#
_cell.length_a   1.000
_cell.length_b   1.000
_cell.length_c   1.000
_cell.angle_alpha   90.00
_cell.angle_beta   90.00
_cell.angle_gamma   90.00
#
_symmetry.space_group_name_H-M   'P 1'
#
loop_
_entity.id
_entity.type
_entity.pdbx_description
1 polymer ?
#
loop_
_entity_poly.entity_id
_entity_poly.type
_entity_poly.pdbx_seq_one_letter_code
_entity_poly.pdbx_strand_id
1 'polypeptide(L)'
;MRFSQDNREGGFVTITKLMQGTYRYVVHNYSRRNDSNITESPGRVELAQNGNITVFAPPVGEGIRVWWHVFDIVVDAQCTVSVTPVNAWLDQAPSPLPGGTPTVCNVN
;
A
#
# COMPACT_ATOMS: atom_id res chain seq x y z
N MET A 1 1.97 -11.47 4.80
CA MET A 1 2.08 -10.04 5.18
C MET A 1 0.71 -9.54 5.58
N ARG A 2 0.59 -8.73 6.65
CA ARG A 2 -0.68 -8.14 7.10
C ARG A 2 -0.60 -6.63 6.96
N PHE A 3 -1.66 -6.03 6.42
CA PHE A 3 -1.85 -4.58 6.32
C PHE A 3 -3.05 -4.22 7.19
N SER A 4 -2.96 -3.18 8.01
CA SER A 4 -4.10 -2.61 8.74
C SER A 4 -4.35 -1.19 8.28
N GLN A 5 -5.59 -0.85 7.94
CA GLN A 5 -6.02 0.52 7.71
C GLN A 5 -6.90 0.95 8.87
N ASP A 6 -6.43 1.90 9.69
CA ASP A 6 -7.21 2.43 10.80
C ASP A 6 -8.08 3.59 10.30
N ASN A 7 -9.36 3.30 10.06
CA ASN A 7 -10.39 4.30 9.81
C ASN A 7 -11.71 3.82 10.44
N ARG A 8 -11.82 3.96 11.78
CA ARG A 8 -12.95 3.61 12.67
C ARG A 8 -13.48 2.16 12.66
N GLU A 9 -13.17 1.36 11.65
CA GLU A 9 -13.39 -0.10 11.61
C GLU A 9 -12.14 -0.72 10.96
N GLY A 10 -11.16 -1.10 11.78
CA GLY A 10 -9.85 -1.57 11.31
C GLY A 10 -9.96 -2.77 10.37
N GLY A 11 -9.75 -2.55 9.07
CA GLY A 11 -9.70 -3.60 8.07
C GLY A 11 -8.29 -4.18 7.96
N PHE A 12 -8.16 -5.51 7.92
CA PHE A 12 -6.89 -6.16 7.64
C PHE A 12 -6.87 -6.80 6.25
N VAL A 13 -5.78 -6.58 5.51
CA VAL A 13 -5.49 -7.30 4.26
C VAL A 13 -4.35 -8.27 4.53
N THR A 14 -4.51 -9.53 4.13
CA THR A 14 -3.45 -10.54 4.26
C THR A 14 -3.08 -11.07 2.89
N ILE A 15 -1.81 -10.96 2.52
CA ILE A 15 -1.25 -11.62 1.33
C ILE A 15 -0.49 -12.87 1.80
N THR A 16 -0.97 -14.05 1.37
CA THR A 16 -0.45 -15.37 1.76
C THR A 16 0.35 -16.07 0.68
N LYS A 17 0.15 -15.71 -0.60
CA LYS A 17 0.92 -16.23 -1.74
C LYS A 17 1.45 -15.06 -2.56
N LEU A 18 2.75 -14.81 -2.43
CA LEU A 18 3.45 -13.82 -3.23
C LEU A 18 3.97 -14.50 -4.50
N MET A 19 3.69 -13.87 -5.64
CA MET A 19 4.25 -14.18 -6.94
C MET A 19 5.32 -13.15 -7.25
N GLN A 20 6.26 -13.52 -8.12
CA GLN A 20 7.25 -12.57 -8.61
C GLN A 20 6.57 -11.37 -9.25
N GLY A 21 7.06 -10.17 -8.95
CA GLY A 21 6.49 -8.92 -9.42
C GLY A 21 6.38 -7.86 -8.33
N THR A 22 5.75 -6.75 -8.69
CA THR A 22 5.55 -5.61 -7.81
C THR A 22 4.10 -5.58 -7.35
N TYR A 23 3.87 -5.42 -6.05
CA TYR A 23 2.58 -5.14 -5.48
C TYR A 23 2.58 -3.71 -4.98
N ARG A 24 1.64 -2.90 -5.46
CA ARG A 24 1.50 -1.51 -5.07
C ARG A 24 0.38 -1.35 -4.07
N TYR A 25 0.66 -0.70 -2.94
CA TYR A 25 -0.36 -0.34 -1.97
C TYR A 25 -0.67 1.16 -2.04
N VAL A 26 -1.92 1.47 -2.38
CA VAL A 26 -2.45 2.83 -2.45
C VAL A 26 -3.69 2.95 -1.58
N VAL A 27 -3.85 4.10 -0.94
CA VAL A 27 -5.07 4.50 -0.25
C VAL A 27 -5.84 5.45 -1.16
N HIS A 28 -7.14 5.19 -1.32
CA HIS A 28 -8.04 6.03 -2.10
C HIS A 28 -9.14 6.61 -1.22
N ASN A 29 -9.31 7.93 -1.30
CA ASN A 29 -10.41 8.63 -0.65
C ASN A 29 -11.67 8.57 -1.53
N TYR A 30 -12.59 7.65 -1.20
CA TYR A 30 -13.87 7.55 -1.90
C TYR A 30 -14.91 8.59 -1.45
N SER A 31 -14.72 9.22 -0.30
CA SER A 31 -15.74 10.07 0.32
C SER A 31 -16.07 11.31 -0.52
N ARG A 32 -15.16 11.78 -1.40
CA ARG A 32 -15.29 12.93 -2.34
C ARG A 32 -15.94 14.21 -1.79
N ARG A 33 -16.25 14.26 -0.51
CA ARG A 33 -16.82 15.39 0.18
C ARG A 33 -15.65 16.28 0.53
N ASN A 34 -15.73 17.53 0.10
CA ASN A 34 -14.64 18.53 0.15
C ASN A 34 -14.15 18.86 1.59
N ASP A 35 -14.61 18.12 2.59
CA ASP A 35 -14.39 18.27 4.04
C ASP A 35 -13.84 16.99 4.70
N SER A 36 -13.56 15.94 3.93
CA SER A 36 -13.08 14.65 4.47
C SER A 36 -11.80 14.26 3.75
N ASN A 37 -10.69 14.84 4.19
CA ASN A 37 -9.34 14.58 3.67
C ASN A 37 -8.69 13.38 4.38
N ILE A 38 -7.80 12.66 3.69
CA ILE A 38 -7.01 11.55 4.27
C ILE A 38 -6.08 12.08 5.37
N THR A 39 -5.61 13.32 5.25
CA THR A 39 -4.79 13.99 6.27
C THR A 39 -5.62 14.38 7.50
N GLU A 40 -6.89 14.76 7.32
CA GLU A 40 -7.78 15.22 8.40
C GLU A 40 -8.46 14.07 9.15
N SER A 41 -8.72 12.95 8.47
CA SER A 41 -9.06 11.68 9.08
C SER A 41 -7.77 10.86 9.17
N PRO A 42 -6.95 11.00 10.24
CA PRO A 42 -5.54 10.61 10.29
C PRO A 42 -5.34 9.11 10.01
N GLY A 43 -5.40 8.74 8.73
CA GLY A 43 -5.39 7.38 8.27
C GLY A 43 -4.00 6.81 8.50
N ARG A 44 -3.93 5.62 9.08
CA ARG A 44 -2.66 4.93 9.31
C ARG A 44 -2.64 3.64 8.53
N VAL A 45 -1.48 3.35 7.95
CA VAL A 45 -1.21 2.06 7.32
C VAL A 45 -0.11 1.38 8.09
N GLU A 46 -0.44 0.24 8.68
CA GLU A 46 0.52 -0.60 9.40
C GLU A 46 0.92 -1.78 8.51
N LEU A 47 2.23 -1.94 8.35
CA LEU A 47 2.85 -3.01 7.57
C LEU A 47 3.58 -3.98 8.49
N ALA A 48 3.06 -5.20 8.61
CA ALA A 48 3.73 -6.27 9.36
C ALA A 48 4.43 -7.26 8.41
N GLN A 49 5.77 -7.32 8.49
CA GLN A 49 6.64 -8.22 7.72
C GLN A 49 7.68 -8.88 8.62
N ASN A 50 7.73 -10.21 8.64
CA ASN A 50 8.71 -11.00 9.42
C ASN A 50 8.84 -10.54 10.89
N GLY A 51 7.74 -10.17 11.53
CA GLY A 51 7.72 -9.68 12.91
C GLY A 51 8.07 -8.19 13.07
N ASN A 52 8.56 -7.51 12.03
CA ASN A 52 8.76 -6.07 12.02
C ASN A 52 7.48 -5.35 11.63
N ILE A 53 7.17 -4.27 12.34
CA ILE A 53 6.03 -3.39 12.06
C ILE A 53 6.57 -2.04 11.57
N THR A 54 6.12 -1.61 10.39
CA THR A 54 6.37 -0.27 9.87
C THR A 54 5.04 0.47 9.78
N VAL A 55 5.00 1.71 10.27
CA VAL A 55 3.78 2.53 10.27
C VAL A 55 3.96 3.69 9.30
N PHE A 56 2.99 3.88 8.42
CA PHE A 56 2.93 4.99 7.47
C PHE A 56 1.78 5.91 7.82
N ALA A 57 2.03 7.21 7.72
CA ALA A 57 1.04 8.27 7.85
C ALA A 57 1.09 9.15 6.59
N PRO A 58 -0.07 9.69 6.16
CA PRO A 58 -0.13 10.54 4.97
C PRO A 58 0.81 11.73 5.11
N PRO A 59 1.59 12.06 4.06
CA PRO A 59 2.47 13.21 4.08
C PRO A 59 1.63 14.50 3.99
N VAL A 60 2.20 15.63 4.43
CA VAL A 60 1.55 16.93 4.22
C VAL A 60 1.37 17.24 2.73
N GLY A 61 0.44 18.14 2.39
CA GLY A 61 0.27 18.62 1.02
C GLY A 61 -0.70 17.79 0.15
N GLU A 62 -1.74 17.23 0.76
CA GLU A 62 -2.83 16.52 0.06
C GLU A 62 -3.51 17.41 -1.00
N GLY A 63 -3.83 18.65 -0.65
CA GLY A 63 -4.51 19.57 -1.56
C GLY A 63 -5.85 18.99 -2.04
N ILE A 64 -5.97 18.77 -3.36
CA ILE A 64 -7.15 18.15 -3.99
C ILE A 64 -6.94 16.67 -4.34
N ARG A 65 -5.79 16.09 -3.95
CA ARG A 65 -5.41 14.73 -4.34
C ARG A 65 -6.17 13.74 -3.47
N VAL A 66 -6.66 12.67 -4.10
CA VAL A 66 -7.46 11.63 -3.43
C VAL A 66 -6.74 10.28 -3.35
N TRP A 67 -5.50 10.22 -3.84
CA TRP A 67 -4.69 9.01 -3.92
C TRP A 67 -3.38 9.18 -3.15
N TRP A 68 -3.13 8.29 -2.21
CA TRP A 68 -1.89 8.21 -1.46
C TRP A 68 -1.16 6.90 -1.78
N HIS A 69 0.04 6.99 -2.34
CA HIS A 69 0.92 5.86 -2.58
C HIS A 69 1.80 5.63 -1.37
N VAL A 70 1.58 4.50 -0.69
CA VAL A 70 2.19 4.22 0.62
C VAL A 70 3.54 3.54 0.44
N PHE A 71 3.55 2.38 -0.20
CA PHE A 71 4.75 1.59 -0.50
C PHE A 71 4.51 0.65 -1.68
N ASP A 72 5.60 0.16 -2.25
CA ASP A 72 5.62 -0.98 -3.17
C ASP A 72 6.29 -2.19 -2.47
N ILE A 73 5.80 -3.38 -2.74
CA ILE A 73 6.44 -4.65 -2.36
C ILE A 73 7.00 -5.25 -3.65
N VAL A 74 8.28 -5.55 -3.65
CA VAL A 74 8.97 -6.18 -4.77
C VAL A 74 9.32 -7.60 -4.37
N VAL A 75 8.85 -8.55 -5.18
CA VAL A 75 9.21 -9.96 -5.09
C VAL A 75 10.12 -10.24 -6.28
N ASP A 76 11.41 -10.40 -6.00
CA ASP A 76 12.42 -10.59 -7.05
C ASP A 76 12.41 -12.02 -7.62
N ALA A 77 13.29 -12.27 -8.60
CA ALA A 77 13.44 -13.58 -9.23
C ALA A 77 13.93 -14.67 -8.26
N GLN A 78 14.55 -14.30 -7.14
CA GLN A 78 15.01 -15.17 -6.06
C GLN A 78 13.94 -15.34 -4.97
N CYS A 79 12.73 -14.78 -5.17
CA CYS A 79 11.63 -14.80 -4.21
C CYS A 79 11.94 -14.07 -2.89
N THR A 80 12.89 -13.15 -2.93
CA THR A 80 13.14 -12.22 -1.84
C THR A 80 12.08 -11.13 -1.85
N VAL A 81 11.46 -10.91 -0.70
CA VAL A 81 10.42 -9.88 -0.53
C VAL A 81 11.08 -8.62 0.04
N SER A 82 11.08 -7.57 -0.75
CA SER A 82 11.58 -6.25 -0.35
C SER A 82 10.44 -5.24 -0.31
N VAL A 83 10.47 -4.32 0.65
CA VAL A 83 9.52 -3.21 0.75
C VAL A 83 10.23 -1.93 0.36
N THR A 84 9.65 -1.20 -0.58
CA THR A 84 10.10 0.13 -0.98
C THR A 84 9.08 1.16 -0.51
N PRO A 85 9.37 1.90 0.59
CA PRO A 85 8.58 3.05 1.01
C PRO A 85 8.47 4.07 -0.13
N VAL A 86 7.27 4.60 -0.37
CA VAL A 86 7.05 5.67 -1.35
C VAL A 86 6.51 6.92 -0.65
N ASN A 87 5.45 6.73 0.14
CA ASN A 87 4.81 7.77 0.96
C ASN A 87 4.59 9.10 0.23
N ALA A 88 3.87 9.09 -0.89
CA ALA A 88 3.66 10.26 -1.74
C ALA A 88 2.21 10.36 -2.25
N TRP A 89 1.75 11.58 -2.51
CA TRP A 89 0.46 11.82 -3.13
C TRP A 89 0.51 11.59 -4.65
N LEU A 90 -0.56 11.02 -5.21
CA LEU A 90 -0.74 10.87 -6.65
C LEU A 90 -1.85 11.81 -7.15
N ASP A 91 -1.60 12.45 -8.30
CA ASP A 91 -2.58 13.33 -8.96
C ASP A 91 -3.69 12.53 -9.66
N GLN A 92 -3.44 11.25 -9.97
CA GLN A 92 -4.37 10.38 -10.67
C GLN A 92 -4.33 8.96 -10.09
N ALA A 93 -5.29 8.14 -10.47
CA ALA A 93 -5.30 6.73 -10.13
C ALA A 93 -3.99 6.07 -10.61
N PRO A 94 -3.40 5.15 -9.81
CA PRO A 94 -2.19 4.46 -10.22
C PRO A 94 -2.45 3.68 -11.51
N SER A 95 -1.50 3.74 -12.44
CA SER A 95 -1.56 2.91 -13.64
C SER A 95 -1.48 1.42 -13.25
N PRO A 96 -2.15 0.53 -14.01
CA PRO A 96 -1.96 -0.90 -13.86
C PRO A 96 -0.48 -1.24 -13.99
N LEU A 97 0.03 -2.02 -13.06
CA LEU A 97 1.38 -2.57 -13.20
C LEU A 97 1.39 -3.53 -14.41
N PRO A 98 2.49 -3.58 -15.19
CA PRO A 98 2.59 -4.51 -16.31
C PRO A 98 2.36 -5.93 -15.79
N GLY A 99 1.41 -6.63 -16.40
CA GLY A 99 1.17 -8.03 -16.10
C GLY A 99 2.35 -8.87 -16.58
N GLY A 100 3.12 -9.41 -15.64
CA GLY A 100 4.09 -10.47 -15.92
C GLY A 100 3.40 -11.84 -15.95
N THR A 101 4.04 -12.83 -16.59
CA THR A 101 3.67 -14.23 -16.36
C THR A 101 3.78 -14.53 -14.86
N PRO A 102 2.72 -15.01 -14.20
CA PRO A 102 2.74 -15.25 -12.77
C PRO A 102 3.67 -16.41 -12.44
N THR A 103 4.88 -16.08 -11.97
CA THR A 103 5.81 -17.07 -11.43
C THR A 103 5.56 -17.18 -9.92
N VAL A 104 5.09 -18.34 -9.48
CA VAL A 104 4.87 -18.61 -8.06
C VAL A 104 6.21 -18.79 -7.37
N CYS A 105 6.39 -18.11 -6.24
CA CYS A 105 7.51 -18.37 -5.36
C CYS A 105 7.28 -19.66 -4.58
N ASN A 106 7.97 -20.73 -5.00
CA ASN A 106 8.04 -21.97 -4.26
C ASN A 106 9.04 -21.78 -3.12
N VAL A 107 8.55 -21.34 -1.97
CA VAL A 107 9.29 -21.46 -0.71
C VAL A 107 9.39 -22.95 -0.38
N ASN A 108 10.59 -23.50 -0.46
CA ASN A 108 10.90 -24.87 -0.02
C ASN A 108 11.16 -24.87 1.49
#